data_AF-A0A2K5XCN3-F1
#
_entry.id   AF-A0A2K5XCN3-F1
#
_cell.length_a   1.000
_cell.length_b   1.000
_cell.length_c   1.000
_cell.angle_alpha   90.00
_cell.angle_beta   90.00
_cell.angle_gamma   90.00
#
_symmetry.space_group_name_H-M   'P 1'
#
loop_
_entity.id
_entity.type
_entity.pdbx_description
1 polymer ?
#
loop_
_entity_poly.entity_id
_entity_poly.type
_entity_poly.pdbx_seq_one_letter_code
_entity_poly.pdbx_strand_id
1 'polypeptide(L)' 'MKIFLPVLLAALLGVERASSLMCFSCLNQKSNLYCLKPTICSDQDNYCVTVSTSAGIGGFAGGTDS' A
#
# COMPACT_ATOMS: atom_id res chain seq x y z
N MET A 1 39.96 12.16 -12.35
CA MET A 1 38.79 11.25 -12.45
C MET A 1 38.49 10.46 -11.16
N LYS A 2 38.78 11.02 -9.97
CA LYS A 2 38.59 10.31 -8.70
C LYS A 2 37.32 10.75 -7.94
N ILE A 3 36.80 11.93 -8.28
CA ILE A 3 35.71 12.60 -7.55
C ILE A 3 34.33 12.32 -8.17
N PHE A 4 34.28 11.95 -9.45
CA PHE A 4 33.03 11.61 -10.14
C PHE A 4 32.34 10.40 -9.51
N LEU A 5 33.11 9.39 -9.13
CA LEU A 5 32.59 8.15 -8.55
C LEU A 5 31.89 8.39 -7.19
N PRO A 6 32.50 9.08 -6.20
CA PRO A 6 31.81 9.36 -4.94
C PRO A 6 30.64 10.32 -5.10
N VAL A 7 30.71 11.30 -6.02
CA VAL A 7 29.58 12.21 -6.30
C VAL A 7 28.40 11.47 -6.91
N LEU A 8 28.65 10.54 -7.84
CA LEU A 8 27.60 9.72 -8.44
C LEU A 8 26.96 8.78 -7.40
N LEU A 9 27.78 8.20 -6.51
CA LEU A 9 27.29 7.36 -5.42
C LEU A 9 26.40 8.15 -4.46
N ALA A 10 26.81 9.36 -4.09
CA ALA A 10 26.02 10.24 -3.22
C ALA A 10 24.69 10.66 -3.88
N ALA A 11 24.69 10.93 -5.19
CA ALA A 11 23.47 11.26 -5.92
C ALA A 11 22.48 10.07 -5.97
N LEU A 12 22.97 8.85 -6.17
CA LEU A 12 22.13 7.64 -6.17
C LEU A 12 21.58 7.30 -4.78
N LEU A 13 22.36 7.53 -3.73
CA LEU A 13 21.96 7.32 -2.33
C LEU A 13 21.06 8.45 -1.81
N GLY A 14 21.15 9.65 -2.38
CA GLY A 14 20.36 10.83 -2.03
C GLY A 14 19.00 10.91 -2.73
N VAL A 15 18.68 9.97 -3.62
CA VAL A 15 17.32 9.79 -4.12
C VAL A 15 16.51 9.13 -3.02
N GLU A 16 15.88 9.97 -2.19
CA GLU A 16 14.77 9.58 -1.34
C GLU A 16 13.73 8.89 -2.25
N ARG A 17 13.45 7.62 -1.97
CA ARG A 17 12.47 6.84 -2.74
C ARG A 17 11.10 7.36 -2.34
N ALA A 18 10.67 8.49 -2.90
CA ALA A 18 9.29 8.97 -2.83
C ALA A 18 8.36 8.09 -3.70
N SER A 19 8.53 6.78 -3.62
CA SER A 19 7.59 5.83 -4.17
C SER A 19 6.49 5.69 -3.12
N SER A 20 5.49 6.58 -3.18
CA SER A 20 4.30 6.44 -2.34
C SER A 20 3.77 5.02 -2.49
N LEU A 21 3.54 4.36 -1.36
CA LEU A 21 3.03 2.99 -1.32
C LEU A 21 1.72 2.92 -2.12
N MET A 22 1.52 1.85 -2.90
CA MET A 22 0.24 1.59 -3.56
C MET A 22 -0.36 0.30 -3.04
N CYS A 23 -1.64 0.34 -2.69
CA CYS A 23 -2.39 -0.82 -2.20
C CYS A 23 -3.71 -0.99 -2.97
N PHE A 24 -4.31 -2.16 -2.85
CA PHE A 24 -5.68 -2.44 -3.32
C PHE A 24 -6.67 -2.11 -2.21
N SER A 25 -7.82 -1.53 -2.56
CA SER A 25 -8.87 -1.17 -1.60
C SER A 25 -10.22 -1.71 -2.06
N CYS A 26 -10.93 -2.35 -1.13
CA CYS A 26 -12.22 -2.99 -1.37
C CYS A 26 -13.30 -2.43 -0.44
N LEU A 27 -13.26 -1.13 -0.14
CA LEU A 27 -14.21 -0.48 0.76
C LEU A 27 -15.51 -0.13 0.02
N ASN A 28 -16.64 -0.62 0.53
CA ASN A 28 -18.00 -0.29 0.05
C ASN A 28 -18.21 -0.45 -1.47
N GLN A 29 -17.57 -1.46 -2.09
CA GLN A 29 -17.66 -1.69 -3.52
C GLN A 29 -18.83 -2.61 -3.88
N LYS A 30 -19.56 -2.26 -4.94
CA LYS A 30 -20.70 -3.05 -5.45
C LYS A 30 -20.27 -4.30 -6.22
N SER A 31 -19.04 -4.33 -6.73
CA SER A 31 -18.47 -5.45 -7.48
C SER A 31 -17.02 -5.68 -7.10
N ASN A 32 -16.62 -6.94 -6.99
CA ASN A 32 -15.25 -7.35 -6.64
C ASN A 32 -14.18 -6.85 -7.62
N LEU A 33 -14.55 -6.62 -8.88
CA LEU A 33 -13.62 -6.07 -9.88
C LEU A 33 -13.06 -4.71 -9.48
N TYR A 34 -13.85 -3.87 -8.79
CA TYR A 34 -13.39 -2.56 -8.36
C TYR A 34 -12.35 -2.62 -7.24
N CYS A 35 -12.25 -3.76 -6.54
CA CYS A 35 -11.25 -3.97 -5.50
C CYS A 35 -9.83 -4.15 -6.05
N LEU A 36 -9.72 -4.48 -7.35
CA LEU A 36 -8.46 -4.66 -8.06
C LEU A 36 -7.86 -3.34 -8.57
N LYS A 37 -8.48 -2.20 -8.24
CA LYS A 37 -7.95 -0.89 -8.62
C LYS A 37 -6.88 -0.45 -7.60
N PRO A 38 -5.63 -0.25 -8.03
CA PRO A 38 -4.60 0.27 -7.13
C PRO A 38 -4.92 1.72 -6.73
N THR A 39 -4.57 2.05 -5.49
CA THR A 39 -4.73 3.38 -4.88
C THR A 39 -3.43 3.79 -4.23
N ILE A 40 -3.06 5.06 -4.38
CA ILE A 40 -1.89 5.64 -3.72
C ILE A 40 -2.24 5.83 -2.24
N CYS A 41 -1.40 5.30 -1.36
CA CYS A 41 -1.50 5.44 0.09
C CYS A 41 -0.89 6.76 0.56
N SER A 42 -1.12 7.11 1.82
CA SER A 42 -0.45 8.26 2.43
C SER A 42 1.05 8.01 2.53
N ASP A 43 1.86 9.07 2.47
CA ASP A 43 3.32 8.96 2.63
C ASP A 43 3.73 8.47 4.05
N GLN A 44 2.79 8.46 5.00
CA GLN A 44 2.98 7.89 6.34
C GLN A 44 2.71 6.37 6.40
N ASP A 45 2.06 5.81 5.38
CA ASP A 45 1.74 4.38 5.32
C ASP A 45 2.96 3.58 4.84
N ASN A 46 3.33 2.55 5.59
CA ASN A 46 4.52 1.75 5.27
C ASN A 46 4.19 0.30 4.84
N TYR A 47 2.93 -0.13 4.99
CA TYR A 47 2.50 -1.47 4.58
C TYR A 47 1.00 -1.51 4.29
N CYS A 48 0.60 -2.42 3.38
CA CYS A 48 -0.80 -2.70 3.12
C CYS A 48 -1.33 -3.70 4.14
N VAL A 49 -2.54 -3.47 4.65
CA VAL A 49 -3.28 -4.44 5.46
C VAL A 49 -4.49 -4.94 4.69
N THR A 50 -4.76 -6.24 4.79
CA THR A 50 -5.97 -6.85 4.23
C THR A 50 -6.87 -7.26 5.37
N VAL A 51 -7.98 -6.54 5.55
CA VAL A 51 -9.04 -6.93 6.48
C VAL A 51 -10.19 -7.48 5.65
N SER A 52 -10.58 -8.73 5.92
CA SER A 52 -11.68 -9.38 5.24
C SER A 52 -12.76 -9.74 6.24
N THR A 53 -13.95 -9.19 6.05
CA THR A 53 -15.16 -9.65 6.73
C THR A 53 -15.95 -10.49 5.75
N SER A 54 -16.24 -11.74 6.12
CA SER A 54 -17.37 -12.43 5.49
C SER A 54 -18.66 -11.80 6.02
N ALA A 55 -19.81 -12.03 5.41
CA ALA A 55 -21.12 -11.72 6.00
C ALA A 55 -22.08 -12.81 5.55
N GLY A 56 -22.53 -13.64 6.49
CA GLY A 56 -23.52 -14.70 6.23
C GLY A 56 -24.94 -14.18 6.35
N ILE A 57 -25.87 -14.79 5.60
CA ILE A 57 -27.31 -14.57 5.76
C ILE A 57 -27.71 -15.22 7.10
N GLY A 58 -27.80 -14.43 8.17
CA GLY A 58 -28.04 -14.94 9.52
C GLY A 58 -27.33 -14.19 10.66
N GLY A 59 -26.47 -13.21 10.37
CA GLY A 59 -25.85 -12.36 11.37
C GLY A 59 -24.52 -12.90 11.90
N PHE A 60 -23.64 -11.95 12.25
CA PHE A 60 -22.28 -12.09 12.80
C PHE A 60 -21.32 -12.98 12.01
N ALA A 61 -20.75 -12.38 10.97
CA ALA A 61 -19.40 -12.73 10.61
C ALA A 61 -18.45 -11.79 11.35
N GLY A 62 -17.97 -12.29 12.49
CA GLY A 62 -16.95 -11.62 13.28
C GLY A 62 -15.60 -11.69 12.56
N GLY A 63 -15.07 -10.52 12.22
CA GLY A 63 -13.63 -10.28 12.27
C GLY A 63 -13.36 -9.63 13.62
N THR A 64 -12.95 -10.42 14.61
CA THR A 64 -12.39 -9.88 15.86
C THR A 64 -10.91 -9.56 15.61
N ASP A 65 -10.63 -8.33 15.17
CA ASP A 65 -9.30 -7.74 15.30
C ASP A 65 -9.24 -7.01 16.66
N SER A 66 -9.20 -7.80 17.75
CA SER A 66 -8.59 -7.50 19.07
C SER A 66 -8.75 -8.70 20.01
#